data_AF-A0A3P7P7A2-F1
#
_entry.id   AF-A0A3P7P7A2-F1
#
_cell.length_a   1.000
_cell.length_b   1.000
_cell.length_c   1.000
_cell.angle_alpha   90.00
_cell.angle_beta   90.00
_cell.angle_gamma   90.00
#
_symmetry.space_group_name_H-M   'P 1'
#
loop_
_entity.id
_entity.type
_entity.pdbx_description
1 polymer ?
#
loop_
_entity_poly.entity_id
_entity_poly.type
_entity_poly.pdbx_seq_one_letter_code
_entity_poly.pdbx_strand_id
1 'polypeptide(L)' 'MKDIQDVGRAKKLATFEIPRKLVLDPDPWTPESGLVTEAMKIKRHNIKPKFAKDIDEMYGITQKA' A
#
# COMPACT_ATOMS: atom_id res chain seq x y z
N MET A 1 6.62 9.99 -6.08
CA MET A 1 7.23 8.74 -6.59
C MET A 1 8.76 8.74 -6.57
N LYS A 2 9.43 9.83 -6.99
CA LYS A 2 10.89 9.92 -7.05
C LYS A 2 11.60 9.50 -5.74
N ASP A 3 11.14 10.01 -4.60
CA ASP A 3 11.80 9.74 -3.32
C ASP A 3 11.79 8.26 -2.91
N ILE A 4 10.68 7.56 -3.13
CA ILE A 4 10.55 6.11 -2.85
C ILE A 4 11.52 5.32 -3.72
N GLN A 5 11.63 5.68 -5.00
CA GLN A 5 12.56 5.03 -5.93
C GLN A 5 14.02 5.31 -5.55
N ASP A 6 14.33 6.55 -5.17
CA ASP A 6 15.68 6.96 -4.77
C ASP A 6 16.11 6.22 -3.49
N VAL A 7 15.22 6.10 -2.49
CA VAL A 7 15.46 5.29 -1.28
C VAL A 7 15.69 3.82 -1.63
N GLY A 8 14.85 3.23 -2.48
CA GLY A 8 15.00 1.82 -2.90
C GLY A 8 16.32 1.56 -3.61
N ARG A 9 16.72 2.44 -4.53
CA ARG A 9 18.02 2.37 -5.23
C ARG A 9 19.19 2.52 -4.27
N ALA A 10 19.14 3.50 -3.36
CA ALA A 10 20.18 3.73 -2.37
C ALA A 10 20.36 2.53 -1.42
N LYS A 11 19.28 1.79 -1.14
CA LYS A 11 19.30 0.54 -0.37
C LYS A 11 19.58 -0.71 -1.20
N LYS A 12 19.90 -0.56 -2.49
CA LYS A 12 20.22 -1.65 -3.43
C LYS A 12 19.11 -2.71 -3.54
N LEU A 13 17.85 -2.29 -3.40
CA LEU A 13 16.70 -3.17 -3.61
C LEU A 13 16.59 -3.56 -5.09
N ALA A 14 16.13 -4.78 -5.35
CA ALA A 14 15.82 -5.21 -6.71
C ALA A 14 14.65 -4.39 -7.27
N THR A 15 14.60 -4.25 -8.59
CA THR A 15 13.60 -3.40 -9.26
C THR A 15 12.15 -3.83 -9.01
N PHE A 16 11.91 -5.10 -8.68
CA PHE A 16 10.59 -5.62 -8.35
C PHE A 16 10.18 -5.40 -6.88
N GLU A 17 11.11 -5.03 -6.01
CA GLU A 17 10.84 -4.72 -4.60
C GLU A 17 10.41 -3.24 -4.42
N ILE A 18 10.68 -2.39 -5.41
CA ILE A 18 10.32 -0.97 -5.40
C ILE A 18 8.89 -0.79 -5.92
N PRO A 19 7.96 -0.17 -5.15
CA PRO A 19 6.59 0.05 -5.57
C PRO A 19 6.49 0.84 -6.88
N ARG A 20 5.68 0.34 -7.83
CA ARG A 20 5.46 0.98 -9.15
C ARG A 20 4.25 1.91 -9.18
N LYS A 21 3.21 1.59 -8.41
CA LYS A 21 1.98 2.35 -8.28
C LYS A 21 1.59 2.42 -6.80
N LEU A 22 0.90 3.50 -6.41
CA LEU A 22 0.47 3.76 -5.04
C LEU A 22 -0.97 4.27 -5.04
N VAL A 23 -1.71 3.92 -4.00
CA VAL A 23 -2.98 4.53 -3.62
C VAL A 23 -2.74 5.27 -2.30
N LEU A 24 -3.27 6.48 -2.18
CA LEU A 24 -3.23 7.27 -0.96
C LEU A 24 -4.59 7.21 -0.29
N ASP A 25 -4.62 6.70 0.93
CA ASP A 25 -5.80 6.73 1.79
C ASP A 25 -5.86 8.10 2.49
N PRO A 26 -6.94 8.89 2.32
CA PRO A 26 -7.07 10.18 3.00
C PRO A 26 -7.30 10.02 4.51
N ASP A 27 -7.81 8.87 4.94
CA ASP A 27 -8.14 8.61 6.34
C ASP A 27 -6.90 8.10 7.11
N PRO A 28 -6.63 8.62 8.31
CA PRO A 28 -5.51 8.16 9.13
C PRO A 28 -5.74 6.73 9.64
N TRP A 29 -4.67 5.93 9.67
CA TRP A 29 -4.73 4.58 10.24
C TRP A 29 -4.54 4.65 11.76
N THR A 30 -5.65 4.49 12.48
CA THR A 30 -5.66 4.48 13.95
C THR A 30 -5.97 3.08 14.50
N PRO A 31 -5.65 2.77 15.77
CA PRO A 31 -6.03 1.49 16.39
C PRO A 31 -7.55 1.24 16.34
N GLU A 32 -8.36 2.29 16.49
CA GLU A 32 -9.83 2.26 16.47
C GLU A 32 -10.38 1.92 15.08
N SER A 33 -9.70 2.37 14.02
CA SER A 33 -10.03 1.96 12.63
C SER A 33 -9.79 0.47 12.38
N GLY A 34 -9.08 -0.22 13.27
CA GLY A 34 -8.73 -1.62 13.14
C GLY A 34 -7.61 -1.91 12.13
N LEU A 35 -6.99 -0.89 11.52
CA LEU A 35 -5.94 -1.06 10.51
C LEU A 35 -4.54 -1.23 11.10
N VAL A 36 -4.33 -0.76 12.32
CA VAL A 36 -3.07 -0.89 13.06
C VAL A 36 -3.29 -1.45 14.47
N THR A 37 -2.24 -1.94 15.10
CA THR A 37 -2.22 -2.24 16.54
C THR A 37 -2.08 -0.96 17.36
N GLU A 38 -2.29 -1.04 18.67
CA GLU A 38 -2.05 0.08 19.60
C GLU A 38 -0.61 0.62 19.52
N ALA A 39 0.35 -0.26 19.20
CA ALA A 39 1.75 0.10 18.94
C ALA A 39 2.01 0.59 17.50
N MET A 40 0.97 0.97 16.76
CA MET A 40 1.04 1.47 15.36
C MET A 40 1.68 0.49 14.37
N LYS A 41 1.62 -0.83 14.63
CA LYS A 41 2.04 -1.85 13.66
C LYS A 41 0.89 -2.20 12.73
N ILE A 42 1.17 -2.36 11.44
CA ILE A 42 0.16 -2.68 10.42
C ILE A 42 -0.52 -4.04 10.67
N LYS A 43 -1.85 -4.08 10.61
CA LYS A 43 -2.64 -5.32 10.61
C LYS A 43 -2.92 -5.76 9.18
N ARG A 44 -1.97 -6.46 8.56
CA ARG A 44 -2.05 -6.90 7.15
C ARG A 44 -3.36 -7.63 6.80
N HIS A 45 -3.87 -8.45 7.71
CA HIS A 45 -5.14 -9.18 7.53
C HIS A 45 -6.33 -8.25 7.29
N ASN A 46 -6.35 -7.08 7.94
CA ASN A 46 -7.46 -6.11 7.84
C ASN A 46 -7.24 -5.11 6.69
N ILE A 47 -5.99 -4.69 6.47
CA ILE A 47 -5.61 -3.77 5.39
C ILE A 47 -5.88 -4.40 4.01
N LYS A 48 -5.50 -5.68 3.81
CA LYS A 48 -5.65 -6.35 2.52
C LYS A 48 -7.08 -6.28 1.95
N PRO A 49 -8.14 -6.69 2.67
CA PRO A 49 -9.51 -6.60 2.15
C PRO A 49 -10.00 -5.14 2.01
N LYS A 50 -9.61 -4.22 2.89
CA LYS A 50 -10.03 -2.80 2.81
C LYS A 50 -9.62 -2.16 1.47
N PHE A 51 -8.37 -2.38 1.02
CA PHE A 51 -7.82 -1.75 -0.18
C PHE A 51 -7.75 -2.66 -1.40
N ALA A 52 -8.31 -3.87 -1.34
CA ALA A 52 -8.25 -4.84 -2.44
C ALA A 52 -8.80 -4.23 -3.74
N LYS A 53 -9.97 -3.56 -3.65
CA LYS A 53 -10.61 -2.91 -4.80
C LYS A 53 -9.71 -1.84 -5.43
N ASP A 54 -9.14 -0.94 -4.61
CA ASP A 54 -8.29 0.14 -5.13
C ASP A 54 -7.01 -0.41 -5.78
N ILE A 55 -6.46 -1.49 -5.23
CA ILE A 55 -5.30 -2.19 -5.80
C ILE A 55 -5.66 -2.83 -7.14
N ASP A 56 -6.81 -3.50 -7.23
CA ASP A 56 -7.28 -4.14 -8.46
C ASP A 56 -7.55 -3.12 -9.56
N GLU A 57 -8.20 -2.00 -9.23
CA GLU A 57 -8.41 -0.88 -10.15
C GLU A 57 -7.09 -0.26 -10.60
N MET A 58 -6.16 -0.05 -9.67
CA MET A 58 -4.83 0.50 -9.96
C MET A 58 -4.03 -0.38 -10.94
N TYR A 59 -4.17 -1.70 -10.87
CA TYR A 59 -3.52 -2.64 -11.79
C TYR A 59 -4.38 -3.03 -13.01
N GLY A 60 -5.63 -2.57 -13.10
CA GLY A 60 -6.54 -2.90 -14.19
C GLY A 60 -6.97 -4.37 -14.20
N ILE A 61 -7.02 -5.02 -13.03
CA ILE A 61 -7.45 -6.41 -12.87
C ILE A 61 -8.98 -6.52 -12.97
N THR A 62 -9.70 -5.43 -12.65
CA THR A 62 -11.15 -5.34 -12.80
C THR A 62 -11.53 -5.27 -14.29
N GLN A 63 -12.26 -6.28 -14.78
CA GLN A 63 -12.87 -6.24 -16.11
C GLN A 63 -13.85 -5.07 -16.17
N LYS A 64 -13.63 -4.14 -17.10
CA LYS A 64 -14.68 -3.19 -17.50
C LYS A 64 -15.76 -3.99 -18.23
N ALA A 65 -16.97 -4.00 -17.67
CA ALA A 65 -18.17 -4.41 -18.40
C ALA A 65 -18.43 -3.45 -19.58
#